data_AF-A0A1L9MT99-F1
#
_entry.id   AF-A0A1L9MT99-F1
#
_cell.length_a   1.000
_cell.length_b   1.000
_cell.length_c   1.000
_cell.angle_alpha   90.00
_cell.angle_beta   90.00
_cell.angle_gamma   90.00
#
_symmetry.space_group_name_H-M   'P 1'
#
loop_
_entity.id
_entity.type
_entity.pdbx_description
1 polymer ?
#
loop_
_entity_poly.entity_id
_entity_poly.type
_entity_poly.pdbx_seq_one_letter_code
_entity_poly.pdbx_strand_id
1 'polypeptide(L)'
;MAKAKVKGKKDSAGGAHSHIRARIDYLYNAATFLQSIGKPSPQKPSASQQNDQMDEAEDGAKLQGTERIVPQMVESDVSPANEPTKPINPSTTQRLPQLSRVYMSQMRGVSLKSQLRLPIDVKRSFCKRCDTLLIPGVTCTQDIKNASRGRKKPWADVLVVCCSTCGTEKRFPQTDKRSKKLSERRKEAPKEEQKDEVMAGA
;
A
#
# COMPACT_ATOMS: atom_id res chain seq x y z
N MET A 1 -25.98 26.32 -27.65
CA MET A 1 -25.91 25.62 -26.35
C MET A 1 -25.47 24.17 -26.58
N ALA A 2 -24.22 23.81 -26.26
CA ALA A 2 -23.72 22.45 -26.46
C ALA A 2 -24.05 21.57 -25.25
N LYS A 3 -24.91 20.56 -25.43
CA LYS A 3 -25.29 19.61 -24.38
C LYS A 3 -24.09 18.69 -24.06
N ALA A 4 -23.77 18.55 -22.77
CA ALA A 4 -22.73 17.64 -22.30
C ALA A 4 -23.12 16.18 -22.58
N LYS A 5 -22.26 15.46 -23.29
CA LYS A 5 -22.44 14.05 -23.63
C LYS A 5 -22.24 13.20 -22.37
N VAL A 6 -23.31 12.56 -21.89
CA VAL A 6 -23.26 11.61 -20.76
C VAL A 6 -22.40 10.42 -21.18
N LYS A 7 -21.20 10.31 -20.60
CA LYS A 7 -20.31 9.17 -20.84
C LYS A 7 -20.74 8.03 -19.92
N GLY A 8 -21.34 6.99 -20.52
CA GLY A 8 -21.79 5.79 -19.80
C GLY A 8 -20.67 5.17 -18.95
N LYS A 9 -21.02 4.75 -17.74
CA LYS A 9 -20.17 3.94 -16.88
C LYS A 9 -19.99 2.58 -17.55
N LYS A 10 -18.80 2.32 -18.06
CA LYS A 10 -18.42 1.01 -18.60
C LYS A 10 -17.84 0.20 -17.45
N ASP A 11 -18.68 -0.62 -16.82
CA ASP A 11 -18.28 -1.62 -15.83
C ASP A 11 -17.67 -2.83 -16.54
N SER A 12 -16.55 -2.62 -17.24
CA SER A 12 -15.78 -3.73 -17.81
C SER A 12 -14.70 -4.13 -16.82
N ALA A 13 -15.01 -5.13 -16.01
CA ALA A 13 -14.03 -5.89 -15.25
C ALA A 13 -12.98 -6.44 -16.23
N GLY A 14 -11.77 -5.89 -16.18
CA GLY A 14 -10.67 -6.26 -17.08
C GLY A 14 -10.40 -5.24 -18.18
N GLY A 15 -9.92 -4.05 -17.82
CA GLY A 15 -9.34 -3.13 -18.80
C GLY A 15 -8.09 -3.70 -19.49
N ALA A 16 -7.65 -3.05 -20.58
CA ALA A 16 -6.53 -3.48 -21.44
C ALA A 16 -5.19 -3.80 -20.71
N HIS A 17 -5.05 -3.41 -19.45
CA HIS A 17 -3.85 -3.64 -18.62
C HIS A 17 -4.12 -4.54 -17.39
N SER A 18 -5.14 -5.41 -17.44
CA SER A 18 -5.51 -6.30 -16.32
C SER A 18 -4.32 -7.14 -15.82
N HIS A 19 -3.62 -7.84 -16.72
CA HIS A 19 -2.49 -8.70 -16.38
C HIS A 19 -1.30 -7.92 -15.79
N ILE A 20 -1.06 -6.69 -16.24
CA ILE A 20 0.01 -5.83 -15.70
C ILE A 20 -0.34 -5.37 -14.30
N ARG A 21 -1.61 -4.99 -14.06
CA ARG A 21 -2.09 -4.62 -12.72
C ARG A 21 -1.96 -5.81 -11.76
N ALA A 22 -2.41 -6.99 -12.18
CA ALA A 22 -2.26 -8.22 -11.41
C ALA A 22 -0.79 -8.51 -11.08
N ARG A 23 0.13 -8.30 -12.04
CA ARG A 23 1.58 -8.44 -11.80
C ARG A 23 2.10 -7.42 -10.77
N ILE A 24 1.71 -6.16 -10.88
CA ILE A 24 2.07 -5.10 -9.92
C ILE A 24 1.60 -5.47 -8.52
N ASP A 25 0.35 -5.92 -8.40
CA ASP A 25 -0.27 -6.29 -7.12
C ASP A 25 0.41 -7.52 -6.52
N TYR A 26 0.70 -8.54 -7.34
CA TYR A 26 1.45 -9.72 -6.91
C TYR A 26 2.83 -9.36 -6.36
N LEU A 27 3.61 -8.56 -7.09
CA LEU A 27 4.95 -8.13 -6.66
C LEU A 27 4.87 -7.31 -5.36
N TYR A 28 3.82 -6.49 -5.22
CA TYR A 28 3.59 -5.72 -4.00
C TYR A 28 3.28 -6.60 -2.78
N ASN A 29 2.37 -7.55 -2.94
CA ASN A 29 1.96 -8.47 -1.88
C ASN A 29 3.12 -9.40 -1.49
N ALA A 30 3.86 -9.92 -2.47
CA ALA A 30 5.03 -10.75 -2.24
C ALA A 30 6.11 -10.01 -1.42
N ALA A 31 6.42 -8.77 -1.77
CA ALA A 31 7.39 -7.97 -1.01
C ALA A 31 6.92 -7.73 0.43
N THR A 32 5.64 -7.45 0.62
CA THR A 32 5.05 -7.20 1.94
C THR A 32 5.11 -8.45 2.81
N PHE A 33 4.79 -9.61 2.23
CA PHE A 33 4.87 -10.91 2.89
C PHE A 33 6.31 -11.28 3.30
N LEU A 34 7.28 -11.13 2.39
CA LEU A 34 8.69 -11.37 2.70
C LEU A 34 9.20 -10.44 3.81
N GLN A 35 8.73 -9.19 3.83
CA GLN A 35 9.07 -8.23 4.87
C GLN A 35 8.40 -8.54 6.21
N SER A 36 7.21 -9.15 6.23
CA SER A 36 6.55 -9.58 7.47
C SER A 36 7.18 -10.83 8.07
N ILE A 37 7.59 -11.79 7.25
CA ILE A 37 8.27 -13.01 7.72
C ILE A 37 9.65 -12.69 8.32
N GLY A 38 10.36 -11.72 7.75
CA GLY A 38 11.68 -11.30 8.26
C GLY A 38 11.67 -10.56 9.60
N LYS A 39 10.49 -10.32 10.22
CA LYS A 39 10.42 -9.69 11.54
C LYS A 39 10.53 -10.76 12.64
N PRO A 40 11.56 -10.72 13.51
CA PRO A 40 11.46 -11.41 14.78
C PRO A 40 10.31 -10.77 15.58
N SER A 41 9.33 -11.57 15.99
CA SER A 41 8.17 -11.11 16.75
C SER A 41 8.62 -10.35 18.00
N PRO A 42 8.01 -9.20 18.34
CA PRO A 42 7.99 -8.74 19.72
C PRO A 42 7.28 -9.81 20.56
N GLN A 43 7.91 -10.29 21.62
CA GLN A 43 7.28 -11.19 22.59
C GLN A 43 5.98 -10.53 23.11
N LYS A 44 4.84 -11.22 22.97
CA LYS A 44 3.65 -10.94 23.79
C LYS A 44 3.80 -11.72 25.12
N PRO A 45 3.45 -11.11 26.28
CA PRO A 45 3.42 -11.84 27.53
C PRO A 45 2.34 -12.92 27.49
N SER A 46 2.72 -14.10 27.97
CA SER A 46 1.91 -15.29 28.12
C SER A 46 0.66 -15.03 28.97
N ALA A 47 -0.52 -15.33 28.43
CA ALA A 47 -1.69 -15.66 29.22
C ALA A 47 -2.08 -17.09 28.84
N SER A 48 -1.82 -18.00 29.76
CA SER A 48 -2.20 -19.40 29.74
C SER A 48 -3.69 -19.57 30.07
N GLN A 49 -4.20 -20.79 29.80
CA GLN A 49 -5.45 -21.40 30.27
C GLN A 49 -6.66 -21.16 29.33
N GLN A 50 -7.36 -22.17 28.79
CA GLN A 50 -7.50 -23.60 29.12
C GLN A 50 -7.90 -24.42 27.88
N ASN A 51 -7.51 -25.70 27.89
CA ASN A 51 -8.05 -26.77 27.06
C ASN A 51 -9.53 -27.02 27.40
N ASP A 52 -10.31 -27.45 26.41
CA ASP A 52 -11.25 -28.57 26.57
C ASP A 52 -11.42 -29.32 25.24
N GLN A 53 -11.72 -30.60 25.37
CA GLN A 53 -11.42 -31.71 24.46
C GLN A 53 -12.66 -32.18 23.65
N MET A 54 -12.42 -32.57 22.39
CA MET A 54 -13.08 -33.54 21.48
C MET A 54 -14.61 -33.63 21.37
N ASP A 55 -15.11 -33.63 20.12
CA ASP A 55 -15.94 -34.74 19.59
C ASP A 55 -15.86 -34.82 18.04
N GLU A 56 -15.97 -36.04 17.52
CA GLU A 56 -15.80 -36.45 16.11
C GLU A 56 -17.14 -36.47 15.36
N ALA A 57 -17.14 -36.17 14.06
CA ALA A 57 -18.00 -36.85 13.06
C ALA A 57 -17.64 -36.42 11.63
N GLU A 58 -17.38 -37.42 10.80
CA GLU A 58 -17.20 -37.32 9.35
C GLU A 58 -18.50 -37.02 8.61
N ASP A 59 -18.43 -36.31 7.47
CA ASP A 59 -19.12 -36.73 6.24
C ASP A 59 -18.48 -36.07 5.01
N GLY A 60 -18.35 -36.86 3.94
CA GLY A 60 -17.63 -36.51 2.73
C GLY A 60 -18.49 -35.85 1.66
N ALA A 61 -17.90 -34.95 0.88
CA ALA A 61 -18.40 -34.61 -0.44
C ALA A 61 -17.28 -34.16 -1.39
N LYS A 62 -17.42 -34.63 -2.63
CA LYS A 62 -16.42 -34.89 -3.65
C LYS A 62 -16.24 -33.73 -4.65
N LEU A 63 -14.97 -33.49 -5.01
CA LEU A 63 -14.36 -33.02 -6.28
C LEU A 63 -15.11 -32.07 -7.25
N GLN A 64 -14.38 -31.03 -7.67
CA GLN A 64 -14.03 -30.65 -9.06
C GLN A 64 -13.10 -29.42 -8.99
N GLY A 65 -11.87 -29.35 -9.52
CA GLY A 65 -11.27 -30.04 -10.66
C GLY A 65 -11.00 -29.04 -11.79
N THR A 66 -10.05 -28.11 -11.62
CA THR A 66 -9.50 -27.34 -12.75
C THR A 66 -7.97 -27.41 -12.72
N GLU A 67 -7.45 -28.22 -13.64
CA GLU A 67 -6.03 -28.46 -13.85
C GLU A 67 -5.29 -27.17 -14.22
N ARG A 68 -4.25 -26.84 -13.46
CA ARG A 68 -3.17 -25.96 -13.93
C ARG A 68 -1.92 -26.82 -14.08
N ILE A 69 -1.48 -26.96 -15.32
CA ILE A 69 -0.17 -27.49 -15.71
C ILE A 69 0.90 -26.81 -14.85
N VAL A 70 1.61 -27.60 -14.04
CA VAL A 70 2.87 -27.23 -13.40
C VAL A 70 3.93 -28.18 -13.99
N PRO A 71 5.06 -27.67 -14.53
CA PRO A 71 6.14 -28.53 -14.97
C PRO A 71 6.76 -29.31 -13.80
N GLN A 72 6.83 -30.62 -14.01
CA GLN A 72 7.42 -31.66 -13.18
C GLN A 72 8.84 -31.31 -12.73
N MET A 73 9.04 -31.18 -11.42
CA MET A 73 10.36 -31.08 -10.80
C MET A 73 10.78 -32.49 -10.40
N VAL A 74 11.95 -32.90 -10.87
CA VAL A 74 12.56 -34.21 -10.59
C VAL A 74 12.65 -34.49 -9.10
N GLU A 75 12.25 -35.70 -8.75
CA GLU A 75 12.21 -36.24 -7.39
C GLU A 75 13.62 -36.42 -6.81
N SER A 76 13.76 -36.20 -5.51
CA SER A 76 14.84 -36.77 -4.73
C SER A 76 14.22 -37.34 -3.46
N ASP A 77 14.29 -38.66 -3.38
CA ASP A 77 13.90 -39.55 -2.27
C ASP A 77 14.13 -38.95 -0.88
N VAL A 78 13.05 -38.72 -0.11
CA VAL A 78 13.06 -38.78 1.36
C VAL A 78 11.70 -39.28 1.86
N SER A 79 11.70 -40.49 2.42
CA SER A 79 10.59 -41.12 3.13
C SER A 79 10.14 -40.33 4.38
N PRO A 80 8.88 -40.49 4.84
CA PRO A 80 8.29 -39.64 5.86
C PRO A 80 8.64 -40.12 7.27
N ALA A 81 9.23 -39.24 8.07
CA ALA A 81 9.29 -39.39 9.52
C ALA A 81 8.93 -38.05 10.16
N ASN A 82 7.88 -38.08 10.97
CA ASN A 82 7.58 -37.09 12.01
C ASN A 82 8.86 -36.72 12.76
N GLU A 83 9.22 -35.43 12.83
CA GLU A 83 10.07 -34.82 13.87
C GLU A 83 10.26 -33.31 13.57
N PRO A 84 10.69 -32.47 14.55
CA PRO A 84 10.10 -31.17 14.84
C PRO A 84 10.79 -30.01 14.13
N THR A 85 10.11 -28.87 14.14
CA THR A 85 10.51 -27.53 13.68
C THR A 85 12.02 -27.25 13.84
N LYS A 86 12.78 -27.37 12.75
CA LYS A 86 14.20 -26.97 12.72
C LYS A 86 14.33 -25.44 12.88
N PRO A 87 15.32 -24.97 13.65
CA PRO A 87 15.55 -23.54 13.85
C PRO A 87 15.97 -22.87 12.54
N ILE A 88 15.31 -21.75 12.22
CA ILE A 88 15.61 -20.93 11.04
C ILE A 88 17.05 -20.40 11.19
N ASN A 89 17.96 -20.81 10.30
CA ASN A 89 19.31 -20.28 10.24
C ASN A 89 19.30 -18.73 10.15
N PRO A 90 20.12 -18.00 10.93
CA PRO A 90 20.09 -16.52 10.98
C PRO A 90 20.43 -15.85 9.65
N SER A 91 21.09 -16.57 8.73
CA SER A 91 21.41 -16.10 7.38
C SER A 91 20.17 -15.96 6.50
N THR A 92 19.12 -16.76 6.71
CA THR A 92 17.88 -16.71 5.93
C THR A 92 17.09 -15.45 6.27
N THR A 93 16.99 -15.09 7.56
CA THR A 93 16.23 -13.92 8.04
C THR A 93 16.80 -12.60 7.51
N GLN A 94 18.12 -12.49 7.35
CA GLN A 94 18.75 -11.29 6.76
C GLN A 94 18.55 -11.16 5.24
N ARG A 95 18.32 -12.27 4.53
CA ARG A 95 18.08 -12.24 3.08
C ARG A 95 16.65 -11.78 2.73
N LEU A 96 15.67 -12.04 3.60
CA LEU A 96 14.27 -11.71 3.33
C LEU A 96 14.01 -10.21 3.08
N PRO A 97 14.58 -9.26 3.85
CA PRO A 97 14.45 -7.82 3.55
C PRO A 97 15.16 -7.36 2.27
N GLN A 98 16.16 -8.11 1.79
CA GLN A 98 16.79 -7.80 0.50
C GLN A 98 15.90 -8.26 -0.66
N LEU A 99 15.27 -9.43 -0.53
CA LEU A 99 14.30 -9.90 -1.50
C LEU A 99 13.10 -8.95 -1.59
N SER A 100 12.55 -8.48 -0.45
CA SER A 100 11.43 -7.53 -0.46
C SER A 100 11.75 -6.26 -1.27
N ARG A 101 12.97 -5.71 -1.15
CA ARG A 101 13.46 -4.59 -1.96
C ARG A 101 13.50 -4.91 -3.46
N VAL A 102 13.97 -6.10 -3.84
CA VAL A 102 14.01 -6.53 -5.24
C VAL A 102 12.59 -6.58 -5.84
N TYR A 103 11.64 -7.19 -5.13
CA TYR A 103 10.24 -7.24 -5.57
C TYR A 103 9.61 -5.84 -5.69
N MET A 104 9.90 -4.92 -4.76
CA MET A 104 9.49 -3.51 -4.85
C MET A 104 10.08 -2.80 -6.07
N SER A 105 11.37 -3.01 -6.33
CA SER A 105 12.05 -2.42 -7.48
C SER A 105 11.46 -2.93 -8.80
N GLN A 106 11.18 -4.23 -8.88
CA GLN A 106 10.48 -4.83 -10.03
C GLN A 106 9.07 -4.26 -10.21
N MET A 107 8.29 -4.13 -9.13
CA MET A 107 6.95 -3.54 -9.17
C MET A 107 6.98 -2.11 -9.73
N ARG A 108 7.92 -1.29 -9.23
CA ARG A 108 8.15 0.08 -9.71
C ARG A 108 8.58 0.10 -11.18
N GLY A 109 9.48 -0.80 -11.57
CA GLY A 109 9.94 -0.95 -12.95
C GLY A 109 8.81 -1.30 -13.90
N VAL A 110 7.95 -2.27 -13.54
CA VAL A 110 6.76 -2.64 -14.31
C VAL A 110 5.80 -1.45 -14.45
N SER A 111 5.54 -0.71 -13.37
CA SER A 111 4.71 0.50 -13.41
C SER A 111 5.27 1.58 -14.36
N LEU A 112 6.58 1.86 -14.28
CA LEU A 112 7.22 2.86 -15.14
C LEU A 112 7.21 2.43 -16.61
N LYS A 113 7.56 1.16 -16.89
CA LYS A 113 7.62 0.62 -18.26
C LYS A 113 6.26 0.56 -18.94
N SER A 114 5.22 0.21 -18.18
CA SER A 114 3.83 0.17 -18.65
C SER A 114 3.11 1.52 -18.59
N GLN A 115 3.77 2.57 -18.09
CA GLN A 115 3.18 3.90 -17.86
C GLN A 115 1.91 3.87 -16.98
N LEU A 116 1.78 2.86 -16.11
CA LEU A 116 0.65 2.72 -15.21
C LEU A 116 0.89 3.48 -13.91
N ARG A 117 -0.04 4.36 -13.54
CA ARG A 117 -0.01 5.09 -12.28
C ARG A 117 -0.32 4.14 -11.12
N LEU A 118 0.66 3.94 -10.23
CA LEU A 118 0.44 3.24 -8.97
C LEU A 118 -0.56 4.00 -8.07
N PRO A 119 -1.38 3.26 -7.29
CA PRO A 119 -2.26 3.84 -6.29
C PRO A 119 -1.45 4.63 -5.24
N ILE A 120 -2.11 5.58 -4.59
CA ILE A 120 -1.42 6.51 -3.69
C ILE A 120 -0.85 5.80 -2.47
N ASP A 121 -1.55 4.80 -1.94
CA ASP A 121 -1.17 4.08 -0.74
C ASP A 121 0.10 3.24 -0.99
N VAL A 122 0.15 2.53 -2.11
CA VAL A 122 1.36 1.80 -2.55
C VAL A 122 2.54 2.76 -2.76
N LYS A 123 2.35 3.91 -3.42
CA LYS A 123 3.45 4.88 -3.59
C LYS A 123 3.94 5.48 -2.27
N ARG A 124 3.09 5.51 -1.25
CA ARG A 124 3.45 6.01 0.08
C ARG A 124 4.22 4.95 0.86
N SER A 125 3.92 3.66 0.66
CA SER A 125 4.45 2.54 1.47
C SER A 125 5.90 2.11 1.19
N PHE A 126 6.61 2.62 0.16
CA PHE A 126 8.02 2.22 -0.09
C PHE A 126 8.94 3.42 -0.41
N CYS A 127 10.22 3.36 -0.07
CA CYS A 127 11.19 4.42 -0.35
C CYS A 127 11.47 4.55 -1.86
N LYS A 128 11.40 5.75 -2.44
CA LYS A 128 11.67 5.94 -3.88
C LYS A 128 13.15 5.87 -4.27
N ARG A 129 14.07 5.84 -3.30
CA ARG A 129 15.51 5.79 -3.54
C ARG A 129 16.05 4.36 -3.52
N CYS A 130 15.75 3.60 -2.48
CA CYS A 130 16.25 2.24 -2.28
C CYS A 130 15.15 1.15 -2.34
N ASP A 131 13.93 1.52 -2.72
CA ASP A 131 12.77 0.63 -2.85
C ASP A 131 12.42 -0.19 -1.57
N THR A 132 12.89 0.24 -0.41
CA THR A 132 12.59 -0.40 0.89
C THR A 132 11.16 -0.09 1.34
N LEU A 133 10.38 -1.09 1.74
CA LEU A 133 9.08 -0.89 2.37
C LEU A 133 9.22 -0.04 3.65
N LEU A 134 8.38 0.98 3.81
CA LEU A 134 8.40 1.92 4.92
C LEU A 134 7.40 1.44 5.99
N ILE A 135 7.92 0.76 7.00
CA ILE A 135 7.17 0.26 8.14
C ILE A 135 7.58 1.10 9.36
N PRO A 136 6.65 1.85 9.96
CA PRO A 136 6.94 2.65 11.15
C PRO A 136 7.54 1.79 12.27
N GLY A 137 8.64 2.27 12.86
CA GLY A 137 9.33 1.59 13.96
C GLY A 137 10.29 0.47 13.55
N VAL A 138 10.31 0.06 12.27
CA VAL A 138 11.20 -1.01 11.79
C VAL A 138 12.15 -0.50 10.72
N THR A 139 11.60 -0.02 9.59
CA THR A 139 12.37 0.42 8.41
C THR A 139 12.20 1.92 8.11
N CYS A 140 11.33 2.59 8.85
CA CYS A 140 11.19 4.04 8.81
C CYS A 140 10.84 4.64 10.16
N THR A 141 11.30 5.87 10.37
CA THR A 141 10.84 6.75 11.45
C THR A 141 9.80 7.73 10.90
N GLN A 142 8.84 8.10 11.73
CA GLN A 142 7.75 9.00 11.35
C GLN A 142 7.59 10.08 12.40
N ASP A 143 7.83 11.33 12.02
CA ASP A 143 7.73 12.48 12.93
C ASP A 143 6.89 13.58 12.28
N ILE A 144 6.07 14.26 13.10
CA ILE A 144 5.36 15.47 12.65
C ILE A 144 6.26 16.68 12.92
N LYS A 145 6.67 17.34 11.84
CA LYS A 145 7.49 18.56 11.89
C LYS A 145 6.63 19.75 11.47
N ASN A 146 6.62 20.80 12.29
CA ASN A 146 6.01 22.09 11.97
C ASN A 146 7.09 23.16 11.84
N ALA A 147 7.38 23.56 10.61
CA ALA A 147 8.41 24.55 10.30
C ALA A 147 7.90 26.01 10.44
N SER A 148 6.67 26.23 10.88
CA SER A 148 6.16 27.58 11.10
C SER A 148 6.87 28.26 12.27
N ARG A 149 7.01 29.59 12.20
CA ARG A 149 7.65 30.40 13.24
C ARG A 149 6.95 30.16 14.59
N GLY A 150 7.67 29.54 15.53
CA GLY A 150 7.16 29.21 16.86
C GLY A 150 6.01 28.20 16.89
N ARG A 151 5.87 27.33 15.86
CA ARG A 151 4.76 26.36 15.74
C ARG A 151 3.37 26.99 15.82
N LYS A 152 3.23 28.26 15.44
CA LYS A 152 1.97 29.01 15.57
C LYS A 152 0.89 28.62 14.56
N LYS A 153 1.24 27.94 13.47
CA LYS A 153 0.31 27.55 12.40
C LYS A 153 0.05 26.04 12.47
N PRO A 154 -1.07 25.58 13.07
CA PRO A 154 -1.35 24.15 13.18
C PRO A 154 -1.55 23.47 11.81
N TRP A 155 -2.11 24.19 10.82
CA TRP A 155 -2.25 23.68 9.45
C TRP A 155 -0.92 23.51 8.69
N ALA A 156 0.22 23.92 9.26
CA ALA A 156 1.55 23.77 8.68
C ALA A 156 2.26 22.48 9.14
N ASP A 157 1.54 21.57 9.81
CA ASP A 157 2.06 20.29 10.22
C ASP A 157 2.35 19.39 9.01
N VAL A 158 3.54 18.80 8.99
CA VAL A 158 4.00 17.90 7.93
C VAL A 158 4.50 16.60 8.55
N LEU A 159 3.87 15.49 8.17
CA LEU A 159 4.36 14.15 8.51
C LEU A 159 5.60 13.86 7.65
N VAL A 160 6.73 13.72 8.30
CA VAL A 160 8.00 13.35 7.68
C VAL A 160 8.28 11.89 7.98
N VAL A 161 8.30 11.07 6.93
CA VAL A 161 8.66 9.66 6.98
C VAL A 161 10.08 9.51 6.48
N CYS A 162 11.02 9.18 7.35
CA CYS A 162 12.43 8.98 7.01
C CYS A 162 12.75 7.49 6.88
N CYS A 163 13.36 7.09 5.77
CA CYS A 163 13.82 5.71 5.58
C CYS A 163 15.07 5.45 6.43
N SER A 164 15.04 4.45 7.31
CA SER A 164 16.21 4.11 8.16
C SER A 164 17.35 3.48 7.36
N THR A 165 17.08 2.92 6.18
CA THR A 165 18.10 2.28 5.33
C THR A 165 18.93 3.28 4.53
N CYS A 166 18.32 4.33 3.97
CA CYS A 166 19.03 5.28 3.08
C CYS A 166 18.85 6.76 3.45
N GLY A 167 18.17 7.07 4.55
CA GLY A 167 17.96 8.44 5.05
C GLY A 167 17.05 9.32 4.20
N THR A 168 16.40 8.78 3.16
CA THR A 168 15.51 9.60 2.30
C THR A 168 14.21 9.92 3.01
N GLU A 169 13.87 11.21 3.06
CA GLU A 169 12.64 11.71 3.67
C GLU A 169 11.50 11.80 2.65
N LYS A 170 10.31 11.37 3.05
CA LYS A 170 9.04 11.71 2.40
C LYS A 170 8.25 12.66 3.28
N ARG A 171 7.64 13.67 2.67
CA ARG A 171 6.89 14.71 3.38
C ARG A 171 5.43 14.68 2.95
N PHE A 172 4.53 14.57 3.92
CA PHE A 172 3.08 14.55 3.72
C PHE A 172 2.43 15.66 4.56
N PRO A 173 1.99 16.76 3.93
CA PRO A 173 1.24 17.80 4.62
C PRO A 173 0.00 17.21 5.30
N GLN A 174 -0.20 17.53 6.58
CA GLN A 174 -1.34 17.10 7.40
C GLN A 174 -2.46 18.13 7.42
N THR A 175 -2.60 18.92 6.35
CA THR A 175 -3.63 19.98 6.29
C THR A 175 -5.02 19.37 6.47
N ASP A 176 -5.69 19.68 7.58
CA ASP A 176 -7.04 19.19 7.91
C ASP A 176 -8.06 19.53 6.81
N LYS A 177 -7.83 20.64 6.11
CA LYS A 177 -8.67 21.12 5.02
C LYS A 177 -7.82 21.27 3.77
N ARG A 178 -8.00 20.34 2.82
CA ARG A 178 -7.55 20.57 1.44
C ARG A 178 -8.25 21.84 0.95
N SER A 179 -7.49 22.87 0.58
CA SER A 179 -8.09 24.09 0.01
C SER A 179 -9.06 23.70 -1.12
N LYS A 180 -10.25 24.31 -1.15
CA LYS A 180 -11.29 24.04 -2.15
C LYS A 180 -10.67 24.01 -3.54
N LYS A 181 -11.11 23.10 -4.42
CA LYS A 181 -10.56 23.04 -5.79
C LYS A 181 -10.72 24.41 -6.46
N LEU A 182 -9.80 24.78 -7.34
CA LEU A 182 -9.89 26.05 -8.08
C LEU A 182 -11.25 26.18 -8.81
N SER A 183 -11.79 25.07 -9.31
CA SER A 183 -13.12 24.99 -9.91
C SER A 183 -14.27 25.29 -8.95
N GLU A 184 -14.14 24.94 -7.68
CA GLU A 184 -15.13 25.25 -6.63
C GLU A 184 -15.00 26.72 -6.23
N ARG A 185 -13.77 27.22 -6.03
CA ARG A 185 -13.52 28.65 -5.77
C ARG A 185 -14.05 29.58 -6.87
N ARG A 186 -13.90 29.18 -8.15
CA ARG A 186 -14.45 29.95 -9.29
C ARG A 186 -15.97 29.97 -9.34
N LYS A 187 -16.66 28.98 -8.76
CA LYS A 187 -18.13 28.95 -8.70
C LYS A 187 -18.69 29.80 -7.56
N GLU A 188 -17.88 30.04 -6.53
CA GLU A 188 -18.25 30.79 -5.33
C GLU A 188 -17.93 32.30 -5.43
N ALA A 189 -17.23 32.76 -6.47
CA ALA A 189 -17.05 34.19 -6.73
C ALA A 189 -18.41 34.79 -7.16
N PRO A 190 -19.06 35.65 -6.35
CA PRO A 190 -20.32 36.27 -6.72
C PRO A 190 -20.11 37.32 -7.80
N LYS A 191 -21.10 37.45 -8.69
CA LYS A 191 -21.29 38.62 -9.56
C LYS A 191 -21.64 39.81 -8.67
N GLU A 192 -20.64 40.57 -8.20
CA GLU A 192 -20.84 41.83 -7.47
C GLU A 192 -20.96 43.06 -8.37
N GLU A 193 -21.14 42.88 -9.68
CA GLU A 193 -21.36 43.98 -10.62
C GLU A 193 -22.82 43.98 -11.08
N GLN A 194 -23.69 44.73 -10.38
CA GLN A 194 -24.94 45.37 -10.86
C GLN A 194 -25.88 45.68 -9.68
N LYS A 195 -25.58 46.69 -8.85
CA LYS A 195 -26.58 47.39 -8.02
C LYS A 195 -26.33 48.89 -7.77
N ASP A 196 -25.42 49.52 -8.51
CA ASP A 196 -25.16 50.98 -8.39
C ASP A 196 -25.55 51.75 -9.67
N GLU A 197 -26.78 51.59 -10.17
CA GLU A 197 -27.35 52.50 -11.20
C GLU A 197 -28.85 52.72 -11.03
N VAL A 198 -29.38 52.97 -9.82
CA VAL A 198 -30.70 53.61 -9.67
C VAL A 198 -30.78 54.42 -8.36
N MET A 199 -30.10 55.57 -8.26
CA MET A 199 -30.56 56.64 -7.35
C MET A 199 -29.90 58.02 -7.58
N ALA A 200 -29.84 58.48 -8.82
CA ALA A 200 -29.60 59.89 -9.12
C ALA A 200 -30.67 60.39 -10.10
N GLY A 201 -31.80 60.86 -9.58
CA GLY A 201 -32.83 61.51 -10.38
C GLY A 201 -34.24 61.41 -9.81
N ALA A 202 -34.57 62.30 -8.86
CA ALA A 202 -35.88 62.93 -8.69
C ALA A 202 -35.75 64.05 -7.64
#